data_AF-A0AAW4IB19-F1
#
_entry.id   AF-A0AAW4IB19-F1
#
_cell.length_a   1.000
_cell.length_b   1.000
_cell.length_c   1.000
_cell.angle_alpha   90.00
_cell.angle_beta   90.00
_cell.angle_gamma   90.00
#
_symmetry.space_group_name_H-M   'P 1'
#
loop_
_entity.id
_entity.type
_entity.pdbx_description
1 polymer ?
#
loop_
_entity_poly.entity_id
_entity_poly.type
_entity_poly.pdbx_seq_one_letter_code
_entity_poly.pdbx_strand_id
1 'polypeptide(L)'
;MTNKKCIDPAAARHFIANYQSLLEAIPITKPKANVVTQLAAARDALYANPALLQPALAHLQGQQGRFCADDVLQAVHTLRVDNWIYVNDTATHSHFLEPHETNAAYAIKTLNTPLKELLGSSGAVISCGLLVFQGQVICDGLVGFSAWLGPNYRTSFKEQLAACRAQGALYRDRLLPRMPPETVAP
;
A
#
# COMPACT_ATOMS: atom_id res chain seq x y z
N MET A 1 8.01 23.44 2.27
CA MET A 1 6.53 23.31 2.26
C MET A 1 6.19 21.85 2.43
N THR A 2 5.44 21.47 3.47
CA THR A 2 5.03 20.07 3.68
C THR A 2 3.95 19.71 2.67
N ASN A 3 4.20 18.71 1.83
CA ASN A 3 3.19 18.24 0.88
C ASN A 3 2.07 17.54 1.66
N LYS A 4 0.85 18.11 1.66
CA LYS A 4 -0.25 17.62 2.49
C LYS A 4 -0.73 16.20 2.12
N LYS A 5 -0.35 15.69 0.94
CA LYS A 5 -0.59 14.30 0.49
C LYS A 5 0.39 13.30 1.09
N CYS A 6 1.50 13.77 1.63
CA CYS A 6 2.45 12.94 2.34
C CYS A 6 2.14 12.95 3.84
N ILE A 7 2.59 11.91 4.53
CA ILE A 7 2.65 11.93 6.00
C ILE A 7 3.77 12.87 6.47
N ASP A 8 3.86 13.08 7.78
CA ASP A 8 4.93 13.89 8.36
C ASP A 8 6.32 13.35 7.94
N PRO A 9 7.28 14.21 7.53
CA PRO A 9 8.59 13.74 7.07
C PRO A 9 9.40 12.94 8.09
N ALA A 10 9.26 13.18 9.39
CA ALA A 10 9.90 12.36 10.41
C ALA A 10 9.22 11.00 10.52
N ALA A 11 7.89 10.97 10.51
CA ALA A 11 7.11 9.73 10.47
C ALA A 11 7.41 8.89 9.21
N ALA A 12 7.55 9.53 8.05
CA ALA A 12 7.93 8.88 6.80
C ALA A 12 9.31 8.23 6.88
N ARG A 13 10.32 8.95 7.37
CA ARG A 13 11.68 8.40 7.54
C ARG A 13 11.70 7.23 8.53
N HIS A 14 10.98 7.35 9.64
CA HIS A 14 10.83 6.28 10.62
C HIS A 14 10.21 5.03 10.00
N PHE A 15 9.09 5.19 9.29
CA PHE A 15 8.42 4.08 8.61
C PHE A 15 9.34 3.42 7.59
N ILE A 16 9.95 4.20 6.68
CA ILE A 16 10.84 3.69 5.62
C ILE A 16 11.99 2.89 6.22
N ALA A 17 12.69 3.41 7.23
CA ALA A 17 13.86 2.74 7.80
C ALA A 17 13.52 1.39 8.44
N ASN A 18 12.43 1.33 9.21
CA ASN A 18 11.98 0.10 9.87
C ASN A 18 11.39 -0.89 8.87
N TYR A 19 10.53 -0.42 7.96
CA TYR A 19 9.87 -1.27 6.99
C TYR A 19 10.85 -1.85 5.98
N GLN A 20 11.81 -1.05 5.50
CA GLN A 20 12.87 -1.54 4.64
C GLN A 20 13.72 -2.62 5.34
N SER A 21 14.18 -2.34 6.57
CA SER A 21 14.96 -3.34 7.34
C SER A 21 14.18 -4.65 7.51
N LEU A 22 12.87 -4.56 7.81
CA LEU A 22 12.01 -5.72 7.91
C LEU A 22 11.93 -6.51 6.60
N LEU A 23 11.68 -5.83 5.48
CA LEU A 23 11.56 -6.48 4.17
C LEU A 23 12.88 -7.11 3.71
N GLU A 24 14.03 -6.53 4.07
CA GLU A 24 15.36 -7.12 3.79
C GLU A 24 15.57 -8.47 4.51
N ALA A 25 14.91 -8.68 5.65
CA ALA A 25 14.96 -9.94 6.40
C ALA A 25 13.94 -10.99 5.91
N ILE A 26 13.01 -10.62 5.01
CA ILE A 26 12.03 -11.56 4.46
C ILE A 26 12.68 -12.34 3.30
N PRO A 27 12.69 -13.69 3.36
CA PRO A 27 13.28 -14.49 2.30
C PRO A 27 12.44 -14.40 1.02
N ILE A 28 13.11 -14.21 -0.12
CA ILE A 28 12.50 -14.28 -1.45
C ILE A 28 13.11 -15.43 -2.25
N THR A 29 12.30 -16.07 -3.10
CA THR A 29 12.69 -17.28 -3.84
C THR A 29 13.77 -17.05 -4.90
N LYS A 30 13.83 -15.85 -5.48
CA LYS A 30 14.81 -15.47 -6.50
C LYS A 30 15.26 -14.03 -6.31
N PRO A 31 16.57 -13.75 -6.37
CA PRO A 31 17.08 -12.38 -6.42
C PRO A 31 16.41 -11.58 -7.54
N LYS A 32 16.21 -10.28 -7.30
CA LYS A 32 15.64 -9.35 -8.28
C LYS A 32 16.72 -8.41 -8.80
N ALA A 33 16.45 -7.79 -9.94
CA ALA A 33 17.43 -6.98 -10.67
C ALA A 33 17.90 -5.74 -9.89
N ASN A 34 17.06 -5.20 -8.99
CA ASN A 34 17.41 -4.07 -8.14
C ASN A 34 16.74 -4.15 -6.77
N VAL A 35 17.25 -3.34 -5.83
CA VAL A 35 16.77 -3.29 -4.43
C VAL A 35 15.28 -3.01 -4.33
N VAL A 36 14.72 -2.10 -5.15
CA VAL A 36 13.29 -1.74 -5.10
C VAL A 36 12.42 -2.95 -5.47
N THR A 37 12.78 -3.65 -6.54
CA THR A 37 12.07 -4.86 -6.98
C THR A 37 12.24 -6.03 -5.99
N GLN A 38 13.36 -6.08 -5.27
CA GLN A 38 13.60 -7.05 -4.20
C GLN A 38 12.70 -6.76 -2.99
N LEU A 39 12.61 -5.52 -2.55
CA LEU A 39 11.72 -5.10 -1.45
C LEU A 39 10.26 -5.34 -1.80
N ALA A 40 9.82 -5.02 -3.02
CA ALA A 40 8.47 -5.29 -3.48
C ALA A 40 8.16 -6.80 -3.45
N ALA A 41 9.09 -7.64 -3.92
CA ALA A 41 8.93 -9.09 -3.88
C ALA A 41 8.87 -9.64 -2.45
N ALA A 42 9.67 -9.08 -1.53
CA ALA A 42 9.64 -9.43 -0.11
C ALA A 42 8.29 -9.07 0.53
N ARG A 43 7.76 -7.87 0.23
CA ARG A 43 6.42 -7.47 0.66
C ARG A 43 5.35 -8.43 0.15
N ASP A 44 5.39 -8.76 -1.14
CA ASP A 44 4.40 -9.65 -1.76
C ASP A 44 4.46 -11.05 -1.14
N ALA A 45 5.67 -11.55 -0.85
CA ALA A 45 5.87 -12.81 -0.14
C ALA A 45 5.32 -12.78 1.29
N LEU A 46 5.59 -11.71 2.04
CA LEU A 46 5.05 -11.50 3.39
C LEU A 46 3.52 -11.43 3.40
N TYR A 47 2.93 -10.73 2.43
CA TYR A 47 1.48 -10.64 2.30
C TYR A 47 0.85 -12.00 1.94
N ALA A 48 1.48 -12.76 1.05
CA ALA A 48 1.01 -14.10 0.68
C ALA A 48 1.19 -15.13 1.81
N ASN A 49 2.20 -14.96 2.66
CA ASN A 49 2.46 -15.84 3.80
C ASN A 49 2.86 -15.04 5.05
N PRO A 50 1.87 -14.62 5.87
CA PRO A 50 2.13 -13.86 7.10
C PRO A 50 3.01 -14.60 8.12
N ALA A 51 3.15 -15.92 8.03
CA ALA A 51 4.04 -16.69 8.91
C ALA A 51 5.53 -16.36 8.71
N LEU A 52 5.90 -15.70 7.60
CA LEU A 52 7.26 -15.21 7.36
C LEU A 52 7.68 -14.07 8.29
N LEU A 53 6.72 -13.41 8.95
CA LEU A 53 7.00 -12.27 9.82
C LEU A 53 7.86 -12.64 11.03
N GLN A 54 7.51 -13.71 11.75
CA GLN A 54 8.21 -14.10 12.98
C GLN A 54 9.68 -14.49 12.73
N PRO A 55 10.01 -15.33 11.73
CA PRO A 55 11.40 -15.59 11.37
C PRO A 55 12.19 -14.34 10.98
N ALA A 56 11.58 -13.39 10.26
CA ALA A 56 12.24 -12.15 9.87
C ALA A 56 12.56 -11.25 11.07
N LEU A 57 11.64 -11.13 12.03
CA LEU A 57 11.89 -10.41 13.29
C LEU A 57 13.02 -11.05 14.10
N ALA A 58 13.03 -12.39 14.20
CA ALA A 58 14.10 -13.12 14.87
C ALA A 58 15.47 -12.92 14.18
N HIS A 59 15.49 -12.86 12.86
CA HIS A 59 16.70 -12.58 12.08
C HIS A 59 17.24 -11.16 12.35
N LEU A 60 16.38 -10.14 12.33
CA LEU A 60 16.76 -8.75 12.64
C LEU A 60 17.35 -8.63 14.04
N GLN A 61 16.70 -9.24 15.02
CA GLN A 61 17.15 -9.20 16.41
C GLN A 61 18.47 -9.96 16.58
N GLY A 62 18.54 -11.19 16.08
CA GLY A 62 19.66 -12.10 16.32
C GLY A 62 20.94 -11.74 15.55
N GLN A 63 20.82 -11.29 14.30
CA GLN A 63 21.99 -11.06 13.43
C GLN A 63 22.39 -9.59 13.33
N GLN A 64 21.43 -8.67 13.47
CA GLN A 64 21.68 -7.24 13.28
C GLN A 64 21.56 -6.43 14.58
N GLY A 65 21.06 -7.03 15.67
CA GLY A 65 20.77 -6.31 16.91
C GLY A 65 19.70 -5.23 16.73
N ARG A 66 18.87 -5.35 15.69
CA ARG A 66 17.84 -4.36 15.32
C ARG A 66 16.47 -4.87 15.72
N PHE A 67 15.59 -3.92 16.03
CA PHE A 67 14.18 -4.16 16.30
C PHE A 67 13.34 -3.41 15.27
N CYS A 68 12.24 -4.03 14.83
CA CYS A 68 11.21 -3.31 14.10
C CYS A 68 10.37 -2.54 15.11
N ALA A 69 10.20 -1.23 14.89
CA ALA A 69 9.35 -0.42 15.76
C ALA A 69 7.91 -0.95 15.82
N ASP A 70 7.31 -0.92 17.02
CA ASP A 70 5.98 -1.48 17.26
C ASP A 70 4.90 -0.86 16.38
N ASP A 71 4.94 0.44 16.15
CA ASP A 71 3.97 1.15 15.30
C ASP A 71 4.04 0.71 13.83
N VAL A 72 5.24 0.42 13.33
CA VAL A 72 5.46 -0.15 12.00
C VAL A 72 5.03 -1.61 11.95
N LEU A 73 5.29 -2.39 13.00
CA LEU A 73 4.81 -3.76 13.10
C LEU A 73 3.27 -3.84 13.10
N GLN A 74 2.60 -2.97 13.86
CA GLN A 74 1.15 -2.84 13.83
C GLN A 74 0.64 -2.47 12.44
N ALA A 75 1.31 -1.55 11.74
CA ALA A 75 0.96 -1.23 10.37
C ALA A 75 1.10 -2.44 9.43
N VAL A 76 2.19 -3.21 9.56
CA VAL A 76 2.44 -4.44 8.79
C VAL A 76 1.32 -5.47 8.96
N HIS A 77 0.73 -5.59 10.16
CA HIS A 77 -0.42 -6.47 10.38
C HIS A 77 -1.68 -6.07 9.60
N THR A 78 -1.75 -4.82 9.13
CA THR A 78 -2.86 -4.33 8.29
C THR A 78 -2.53 -4.34 6.79
N LEU A 79 -1.34 -4.84 6.41
CA LEU A 79 -0.85 -4.79 5.03
C LEU A 79 -1.83 -5.44 4.07
N ARG A 80 -2.18 -4.69 3.02
CA ARG A 80 -2.89 -5.19 1.86
C ARG A 80 -2.12 -4.88 0.60
N VAL A 81 -1.77 -5.92 -0.15
CA VAL A 81 -1.15 -5.79 -1.47
C VAL A 81 -2.17 -6.18 -2.53
N ASP A 82 -2.39 -5.29 -3.49
CA ASP A 82 -3.26 -5.54 -4.63
C ASP A 82 -2.91 -4.63 -5.82
N ASN A 83 -3.63 -4.80 -6.92
CA ASN A 83 -3.62 -3.90 -8.07
C ASN A 83 -4.70 -2.82 -7.90
N TRP A 84 -4.35 -1.73 -7.25
CA TRP A 84 -5.28 -0.66 -6.92
C TRP A 84 -5.59 0.23 -8.12
N ILE A 85 -6.83 0.71 -8.19
CA ILE A 85 -7.25 1.69 -9.19
C ILE A 85 -7.01 3.09 -8.63
N TYR A 86 -5.94 3.74 -9.06
CA TYR A 86 -5.62 5.12 -8.68
C TYR A 86 -6.46 6.10 -9.51
N VAL A 87 -7.50 6.66 -8.90
CA VAL A 87 -8.52 7.47 -9.59
C VAL A 87 -8.07 8.91 -9.79
N ASN A 88 -7.83 9.62 -8.68
CA ASN A 88 -7.47 11.04 -8.68
C ASN A 88 -6.78 11.46 -7.38
N ASP A 89 -6.34 12.71 -7.38
CA ASP A 89 -5.81 13.40 -6.21
C ASP A 89 -6.77 14.48 -5.72
N THR A 90 -6.72 14.74 -4.42
CA THR A 90 -7.24 15.96 -3.79
C THR A 90 -6.09 16.87 -3.36
N ALA A 91 -6.38 17.91 -2.57
CA ALA A 91 -5.32 18.69 -1.93
C ALA A 91 -4.51 17.86 -0.92
N THR A 92 -5.10 16.84 -0.29
CA THR A 92 -4.53 16.18 0.91
C THR A 92 -4.39 14.66 0.82
N HIS A 93 -4.98 14.00 -0.19
CA HIS A 93 -4.95 12.55 -0.35
C HIS A 93 -4.97 12.17 -1.83
N SER A 94 -4.52 10.96 -2.13
CA SER A 94 -4.84 10.23 -3.37
C SER A 94 -6.00 9.27 -3.11
N HIS A 95 -6.87 9.06 -4.09
CA HIS A 95 -8.00 8.14 -3.95
C HIS A 95 -7.81 6.87 -4.76
N PHE A 96 -7.92 5.75 -4.07
CA PHE A 96 -7.87 4.42 -4.64
C PHE A 96 -9.25 3.78 -4.57
N LEU A 97 -9.59 2.98 -5.58
CA LEU A 97 -10.67 2.00 -5.48
C LEU A 97 -10.09 0.61 -5.29
N GLU A 98 -10.80 -0.18 -4.48
CA GLU A 98 -10.60 -1.62 -4.41
C GLU A 98 -10.85 -2.23 -5.81
N PRO A 99 -9.95 -3.09 -6.33
CA PRO A 99 -10.15 -3.72 -7.64
C PRO A 99 -11.25 -4.81 -7.65
N HIS A 100 -11.74 -5.19 -6.47
CA HIS A 100 -12.75 -6.24 -6.30
C HIS A 100 -14.12 -5.62 -5.94
N GLU A 101 -15.21 -6.36 -6.17
CA GLU A 101 -16.63 -5.92 -6.04
C GLU A 101 -17.10 -5.57 -4.60
N THR A 102 -16.19 -5.15 -3.72
CA THR A 102 -16.49 -4.76 -2.34
C THR A 102 -17.02 -3.33 -2.19
N ASN A 103 -17.04 -2.54 -3.28
CA ASN A 103 -17.42 -1.11 -3.28
C ASN A 103 -16.69 -0.28 -2.20
N ALA A 104 -15.41 -0.58 -1.96
CA ALA A 104 -14.57 0.17 -1.04
C ALA A 104 -13.64 1.14 -1.76
N ALA A 105 -13.49 2.33 -1.20
CA ALA A 105 -12.52 3.33 -1.62
C ALA A 105 -11.60 3.71 -0.47
N TYR A 106 -10.37 4.09 -0.78
CA TYR A 106 -9.38 4.50 0.20
C TYR A 106 -8.83 5.89 -0.13
N ALA A 107 -8.90 6.80 0.83
CA ALA A 107 -8.19 8.06 0.81
C ALA A 107 -6.82 7.84 1.48
N ILE A 108 -5.78 7.78 0.65
CA ILE A 108 -4.44 7.38 1.09
C ILE A 108 -3.49 8.58 1.11
N LYS A 109 -2.47 8.47 1.95
CA LYS A 109 -1.28 9.31 1.91
C LYS A 109 -0.07 8.54 1.40
N THR A 110 0.91 9.24 0.88
CA THR A 110 2.22 8.65 0.55
C THR A 110 3.25 8.99 1.62
N LEU A 111 4.42 8.35 1.54
CA LEU A 111 5.49 8.56 2.51
C LEU A 111 6.14 9.94 2.35
N ASN A 112 6.81 10.18 1.21
CA ASN A 112 7.61 11.37 0.97
C ASN A 112 7.40 12.02 -0.42
N THR A 113 6.83 11.28 -1.37
CA THR A 113 6.54 11.77 -2.73
C THR A 113 5.10 11.45 -3.09
N PRO A 114 4.28 12.42 -3.56
CA PRO A 114 2.94 12.14 -4.05
C PRO A 114 2.91 11.19 -5.24
N LEU A 115 1.85 10.39 -5.36
CA LEU A 115 1.70 9.44 -6.47
C LEU A 115 1.69 10.10 -7.84
N LYS A 116 1.01 11.25 -7.98
CA LYS A 116 0.98 11.97 -9.26
C LYS A 116 2.37 12.46 -9.68
N GLU A 117 3.24 12.79 -8.73
CA GLU A 117 4.64 13.15 -9.01
C GLU A 117 5.45 11.91 -9.40
N LEU A 118 5.22 10.76 -8.76
CA LEU A 118 5.85 9.48 -9.10
C LEU A 118 5.45 8.94 -10.48
N LEU A 119 4.17 9.07 -10.85
CA LEU A 119 3.59 8.48 -12.06
C LEU A 119 3.45 9.47 -13.22
N GLY A 120 3.61 10.77 -12.96
CA GLY A 120 3.37 11.86 -13.91
C GLY A 120 1.89 12.21 -14.15
N SER A 121 0.94 11.33 -13.77
CA SER A 121 -0.50 11.57 -13.90
C SER A 121 -1.32 10.68 -12.96
N SER A 122 -2.64 10.93 -12.90
CA SER A 122 -3.62 10.06 -12.23
C SER A 122 -4.43 9.25 -13.23
N GLY A 123 -5.20 8.28 -12.75
CA GLY A 123 -6.01 7.41 -13.61
C GLY A 123 -5.18 6.25 -14.17
N ALA A 124 -4.66 5.42 -13.28
CA ALA A 124 -3.85 4.25 -13.58
C ALA A 124 -4.24 3.08 -12.67
N VAL A 125 -3.88 1.86 -13.09
CA VAL A 125 -3.84 0.69 -12.22
C VAL A 125 -2.40 0.49 -11.77
N ILE A 126 -2.19 0.40 -10.46
CA ILE A 126 -0.87 0.24 -9.86
C ILE A 126 -0.87 -0.85 -8.78
N SER A 127 0.20 -1.64 -8.72
CA SER A 127 0.45 -2.57 -7.64
C SER A 127 1.20 -1.87 -6.51
N CYS A 128 0.68 -1.90 -5.29
CA CYS A 128 1.40 -1.45 -4.10
C CYS A 128 0.80 -2.01 -2.81
N GLY A 129 1.52 -1.85 -1.69
CA GLY A 129 1.01 -2.11 -0.35
C GLY A 129 0.27 -0.89 0.19
N LEU A 130 -0.93 -1.11 0.72
CA LEU A 130 -1.61 -0.18 1.61
C LEU A 130 -1.51 -0.70 3.05
N LEU A 131 -1.25 0.21 4.00
CA LEU A 131 -1.17 -0.09 5.43
C LEU A 131 -1.83 1.03 6.24
N VAL A 132 -2.27 0.72 7.47
CA VAL A 132 -2.70 1.72 8.44
C VAL A 132 -1.53 2.06 9.34
N PHE A 133 -1.02 3.29 9.22
CA PHE A 133 0.08 3.78 10.03
C PHE A 133 -0.32 5.10 10.69
N GLN A 134 -0.20 5.17 12.02
CA GLN A 134 -0.58 6.35 12.82
C GLN A 134 -2.01 6.86 12.52
N GLY A 135 -2.95 5.93 12.34
CA GLY A 135 -4.36 6.23 12.05
C GLY A 135 -4.64 6.73 10.62
N GLN A 136 -3.68 6.59 9.71
CA GLN A 136 -3.82 6.97 8.31
C GLN A 136 -3.56 5.76 7.40
N VAL A 137 -4.37 5.60 6.36
CA VAL A 137 -4.04 4.67 5.29
C VAL A 137 -2.91 5.28 4.46
N ILE A 138 -1.80 4.56 4.36
CA ILE A 138 -0.62 4.96 3.61
C ILE A 138 -0.33 3.98 2.48
N CYS A 139 0.24 4.48 1.39
CA CYS A 139 0.93 3.67 0.39
C CYS A 139 2.38 3.49 0.82
N ASP A 140 2.88 2.25 0.78
CA ASP A 140 4.26 1.87 1.16
C ASP A 140 5.36 2.45 0.26
N GLY A 141 5.00 3.06 -0.87
CA GLY A 141 5.93 3.64 -1.84
C GLY A 141 6.59 2.63 -2.78
N LEU A 142 6.35 1.34 -2.62
CA LEU A 142 6.84 0.27 -3.50
C LEU A 142 5.83 0.04 -4.62
N VAL A 143 5.82 0.95 -5.59
CA VAL A 143 4.78 1.03 -6.63
C VAL A 143 5.22 0.34 -7.92
N GLY A 144 4.43 -0.63 -8.38
CA GLY A 144 4.50 -1.20 -9.73
C GLY A 144 3.42 -0.63 -10.63
N PHE A 145 3.77 -0.19 -11.84
CA PHE A 145 2.78 0.28 -12.82
C PHE A 145 2.20 -0.88 -13.62
N SER A 146 0.88 -0.92 -13.77
CA SER A 146 0.20 -1.95 -14.58
C SER A 146 -0.34 -1.36 -15.89
N ALA A 147 -1.17 -0.32 -15.81
CA ALA A 147 -1.81 0.26 -17.00
C ALA A 147 -2.32 1.68 -16.78
N TRP A 148 -2.38 2.46 -17.87
CA TRP A 148 -3.11 3.73 -17.90
C TRP A 148 -4.58 3.47 -18.19
N LEU A 149 -5.46 4.16 -17.49
CA LEU A 149 -6.91 4.07 -17.71
C LEU A 149 -7.32 4.99 -18.86
N GLY A 150 -8.04 4.45 -19.84
CA GLY A 150 -8.68 5.24 -20.89
C GLY A 150 -9.77 6.18 -20.34
N PRO A 151 -10.20 7.21 -21.11
CA PRO A 151 -11.15 8.21 -20.64
C PRO A 151 -12.46 7.65 -20.08
N ASN A 152 -13.05 6.64 -20.74
CA ASN A 152 -14.30 6.02 -20.31
C ASN A 152 -14.15 5.30 -18.97
N TYR A 153 -13.06 4.54 -18.78
CA TYR A 153 -12.73 3.93 -17.50
C TYR A 153 -12.54 4.99 -16.40
N ARG A 154 -11.82 6.08 -16.70
CA ARG A 154 -11.62 7.17 -15.73
C ARG A 154 -12.94 7.79 -15.28
N THR A 155 -13.88 8.00 -16.19
CA THR A 155 -15.22 8.52 -15.84
C THR A 155 -15.97 7.53 -14.96
N SER A 156 -16.05 6.26 -15.37
CA SER A 156 -16.74 5.23 -14.60
C SER A 156 -16.16 5.06 -13.19
N PHE A 157 -14.84 5.02 -13.04
CA PHE A 157 -14.21 4.92 -11.72
C PHE A 157 -14.38 6.18 -10.86
N LYS A 158 -14.51 7.38 -11.46
CA LYS A 158 -14.88 8.58 -10.69
C LYS A 158 -16.31 8.50 -10.16
N GLU A 159 -17.24 7.96 -10.94
CA GLU A 159 -18.62 7.73 -10.51
C GLU A 159 -18.68 6.69 -9.38
N GLN A 160 -17.93 5.58 -9.51
CA GLN A 160 -17.81 4.58 -8.45
C GLN A 160 -17.23 5.18 -7.16
N LEU A 161 -16.18 6.00 -7.26
CA LEU A 161 -15.62 6.72 -6.11
C LEU A 161 -16.64 7.67 -5.46
N ALA A 162 -17.45 8.36 -6.26
CA ALA A 162 -18.51 9.22 -5.75
C ALA A 162 -19.59 8.40 -5.02
N ALA A 163 -19.97 7.23 -5.55
CA ALA A 163 -20.90 6.31 -4.91
C ALA A 163 -20.34 5.78 -3.58
N CYS A 164 -19.08 5.31 -3.54
CA CYS A 164 -18.43 4.87 -2.31
C CYS A 164 -18.45 5.98 -1.24
N ARG A 165 -18.15 7.22 -1.63
CA ARG A 165 -18.19 8.37 -0.72
C ARG A 165 -19.60 8.63 -0.19
N ALA A 166 -20.62 8.61 -1.07
CA ALA A 166 -22.01 8.83 -0.67
C ALA A 166 -22.52 7.76 0.30
N GLN A 167 -22.00 6.53 0.19
CA GLN A 167 -22.34 5.40 1.06
C GLN A 167 -21.49 5.34 2.35
N GLY A 168 -20.56 6.28 2.55
CA GLY A 168 -19.63 6.25 3.69
C GLY A 168 -18.53 5.19 3.58
N ALA A 169 -18.36 4.56 2.41
CA ALA A 169 -17.37 3.54 2.12
C ALA A 169 -16.03 4.10 1.59
N LEU A 170 -15.74 5.38 1.87
CA LEU A 170 -14.44 6.00 1.65
C LEU A 170 -13.64 6.03 2.95
N TYR A 171 -12.73 5.07 3.12
CA TYR A 171 -11.95 4.88 4.33
C TYR A 171 -10.62 5.63 4.28
N ARG A 172 -10.14 6.09 5.43
CA ARG A 172 -8.88 6.84 5.55
C ARG A 172 -8.01 6.40 6.72
N ASP A 173 -8.55 5.59 7.60
CA ASP A 173 -8.02 5.18 8.89
C ASP A 173 -8.02 3.65 9.08
N ARG A 174 -8.60 2.91 8.13
CA ARG A 174 -8.68 1.45 8.14
C ARG A 174 -8.67 0.88 6.74
N LEU A 175 -8.26 -0.38 6.65
CA LEU A 175 -8.38 -1.22 5.46
C LEU A 175 -9.41 -2.30 5.76
N LEU A 176 -10.36 -2.52 4.86
CA LEU A 176 -11.29 -3.62 5.02
C LEU A 176 -10.55 -4.94 4.78
N PRO A 177 -10.88 -6.02 5.52
CA PRO A 177 -10.36 -7.34 5.22
C PRO A 177 -10.65 -7.72 3.78
N ARG A 178 -9.70 -8.39 3.12
CA ARG A 178 -9.99 -9.00 1.82
C ARG A 178 -11.01 -10.10 2.05
N MET A 179 -12.23 -9.92 1.55
CA MET A 179 -13.15 -11.05 1.41
C MET A 179 -12.48 -12.07 0.49
N PRO A 180 -12.40 -13.36 0.87
CA PRO A 180 -12.05 -14.39 -0.09
C PRO A 180 -12.99 -14.24 -1.29
N PRO A 181 -12.51 -14.41 -2.53
CA PRO A 181 -13.44 -14.54 -3.64
C PRO A 181 -14.46 -15.62 -3.26
N GLU A 182 -15.76 -15.32 -3.37
CA GLU A 182 -16.76 -16.36 -3.29
C GLU A 182 -16.32 -17.45 -4.26
N THR A 183 -16.06 -18.65 -3.74
CA THR A 183 -15.86 -19.82 -4.59
C THR A 183 -17.14 -19.96 -5.40
N VAL A 184 -17.10 -19.48 -6.64
CA VAL A 184 -18.08 -19.89 -7.64
C VAL A 184 -17.85 -21.39 -7.77
N ALA A 185 -18.75 -22.17 -7.18
CA ALA A 185 -18.76 -23.61 -7.35
C ALA A 185 -18.77 -23.92 -8.86
N PRO A 186 -18.00 -24.92 -9.31
CA PRO A 186 -17.85 -25.26 -10.72
C PRO A 186 -19.18 -25.60 -11.40
#